data_AF-A0A6L9FLN2-F1
#
_entry.id   AF-A0A6L9FLN2-F1
#
_cell.length_a   1.000
_cell.length_b   1.000
_cell.length_c   1.000
_cell.angle_alpha   90.00
_cell.angle_beta   90.00
_cell.angle_gamma   90.00
#
_symmetry.space_group_name_H-M   'P 1'
#
loop_
_entity.id
_entity.type
_entity.pdbx_description
1 polymer ?
#
loop_
_entity_poly.entity_id
_entity_poly.type
_entity_poly.pdbx_seq_one_letter_code
_entity_poly.pdbx_strand_id
1 'polypeptide(L)'
;MGVTVCANGLSVVHQGSGGEANATLPDVCLTTVGKPVVPIPYGNNAKSADLADGTTTVSMDGGNSIAIKGSKFSKSTGDAGGDKKGVASGTIESEAEFISASPTVSIEGIGVCRLSDQMTMNKANTMCLGGVQNPSVSVTEDQEGTYTLDLVCRYPNGQPYANAPFELRESGGGQIGSGVLNARGLGTVSELPLKECILVLKESSDAYKANSTLSKNTPTETYPDTHNFCTYVAGQRSPFWEDKVGVSNDWGVLLSPSYSDDDFKAMVYEQSRILSPHVVSRNHSNDFSAAFVSALFHIQEDRESLDKYQPLLELLFEQVHPNGDILRILYQANLLEPPAELLAKLRLLGTGNTIEYLQQVLWTQISQQLSGYINDLIAALDTRLDFIQTQAAARSLTVVEEGVQGYRTGMSLMSSALPDILTNILSRTNETLLSVSAMASGSIVNTTGESGFTTNAGKIHAVVYTKAINLNRPPFIVFEDIFSD
;
A
#
# COMPACT_ATOMS: atom_id res chain seq x y z
N MET A 1 -19.30 25.98 -50.16
CA MET A 1 -19.42 24.62 -49.58
C MET A 1 -19.28 24.77 -48.06
N GLY A 2 -19.73 23.82 -47.25
CA GLY A 2 -19.50 23.89 -45.80
C GLY A 2 -18.01 23.69 -45.48
N VAL A 3 -17.50 24.33 -44.43
CA VAL A 3 -16.17 24.06 -43.87
C VAL A 3 -16.36 23.11 -42.70
N THR A 4 -15.88 21.87 -42.81
CA THR A 4 -16.19 20.81 -41.82
C THR A 4 -15.03 20.44 -40.91
N VAL A 5 -13.81 20.91 -41.22
CA VAL A 5 -12.59 20.52 -40.50
C VAL A 5 -11.92 21.72 -39.84
N CYS A 6 -11.52 21.58 -38.57
CA CYS A 6 -10.63 22.51 -37.90
C CYS A 6 -9.27 21.89 -37.58
N ALA A 7 -8.27 22.76 -37.44
CA ALA A 7 -7.01 22.47 -36.80
C ALA A 7 -6.79 23.48 -35.66
N ASN A 8 -6.50 22.98 -34.45
CA ASN A 8 -6.32 23.81 -33.24
C ASN A 8 -7.51 24.74 -32.95
N GLY A 9 -8.75 24.28 -33.17
CA GLY A 9 -9.96 25.07 -32.96
C GLY A 9 -10.20 26.16 -34.01
N LEU A 10 -9.38 26.25 -35.06
CA LEU A 10 -9.51 27.20 -36.17
C LEU A 10 -9.84 26.45 -37.45
N SER A 11 -10.77 26.95 -38.26
CA SER A 11 -11.18 26.27 -39.48
C SER A 11 -10.04 26.19 -40.50
N VAL A 12 -9.87 25.03 -41.13
CA VAL A 12 -8.84 24.82 -42.15
C VAL A 12 -9.21 25.58 -43.43
N VAL A 13 -8.23 26.20 -44.06
CA VAL A 13 -8.42 26.91 -45.34
C VAL A 13 -8.15 25.95 -46.49
N HIS A 14 -9.10 25.85 -47.41
CA HIS A 14 -9.01 25.03 -48.61
C HIS A 14 -9.69 25.77 -49.78
N GLN A 15 -9.48 25.33 -51.01
CA GLN A 15 -9.91 26.07 -52.21
C GLN A 15 -11.41 26.42 -52.23
N GLY A 16 -12.25 25.55 -51.66
CA GLY A 16 -13.70 25.72 -51.57
C GLY A 16 -14.22 26.31 -50.25
N SER A 17 -13.33 26.73 -49.34
CA SER A 17 -13.70 27.14 -47.97
C SER A 17 -14.38 28.51 -47.91
N GLY A 18 -14.21 29.32 -48.96
CA GLY A 18 -14.74 30.69 -48.99
C GLY A 18 -13.94 31.66 -48.12
N GLY A 19 -12.71 31.31 -47.77
CA GLY A 19 -11.81 32.20 -47.03
C GLY A 19 -11.38 33.42 -47.85
N GLU A 20 -11.24 34.56 -47.17
CA GLU A 20 -10.87 35.87 -47.74
C GLU A 20 -9.78 36.53 -46.89
N ALA A 21 -8.70 36.96 -47.53
CA ALA A 21 -7.65 37.75 -46.93
C ALA A 21 -7.82 39.21 -47.35
N ASN A 22 -7.98 40.09 -46.35
CA ASN A 22 -8.12 41.53 -46.57
C ASN A 22 -6.88 42.24 -46.02
N ALA A 23 -6.30 43.14 -46.81
CA ALA A 23 -5.13 43.90 -46.38
C ALA A 23 -5.46 44.74 -45.15
N THR A 24 -4.67 44.53 -44.08
CA THR A 24 -4.77 45.31 -42.85
C THR A 24 -3.78 46.47 -42.84
N LEU A 25 -2.74 46.39 -43.66
CA LEU A 25 -1.81 47.49 -43.90
C LEU A 25 -2.19 48.20 -45.22
N PRO A 26 -1.90 49.51 -45.36
CA PRO A 26 -2.21 50.23 -46.60
C PRO A 26 -1.40 49.69 -47.79
N ASP A 27 -2.06 49.33 -48.88
CA ASP A 27 -1.41 48.88 -50.11
C ASP A 27 -0.96 50.07 -50.96
N VAL A 28 0.23 50.61 -50.67
CA VAL A 28 0.70 51.84 -51.30
C VAL A 28 1.22 51.57 -52.71
N CYS A 29 0.52 52.09 -53.71
CA CYS A 29 0.90 52.02 -55.12
C CYS A 29 1.20 53.41 -55.69
N LEU A 30 2.17 53.49 -56.59
CA LEU A 30 2.44 54.71 -57.35
C LEU A 30 1.33 54.93 -58.37
N THR A 31 0.76 56.13 -58.37
CA THR A 31 -0.41 56.49 -59.17
C THR A 31 -0.21 57.84 -59.85
N THR A 32 -0.53 57.91 -61.14
CA THR A 32 -0.51 59.15 -61.91
C THR A 32 -1.72 60.03 -61.57
N VAL A 33 -1.47 61.20 -60.98
CA VAL A 33 -2.52 62.21 -60.66
C VAL A 33 -2.25 63.47 -61.47
N GLY A 34 -2.79 63.54 -62.68
CA GLY A 34 -2.47 64.60 -63.63
C GLY A 34 -1.04 64.45 -64.17
N LYS A 35 -0.13 65.39 -63.85
CA LYS A 35 1.30 65.32 -64.21
C LYS A 35 2.18 64.56 -63.20
N PRO A 36 2.03 64.70 -61.86
CA PRO A 36 2.85 63.96 -60.91
C PRO A 36 2.45 62.49 -60.75
N VAL A 37 3.43 61.66 -60.37
CA VAL A 37 3.24 60.30 -59.85
C VAL A 37 3.38 60.37 -58.34
N VAL A 38 2.35 59.94 -57.60
CA VAL A 38 2.31 60.00 -56.13
C VAL A 38 1.94 58.64 -55.53
N PRO A 39 2.45 58.31 -54.32
CA PRO A 39 2.05 57.10 -53.61
C PRO A 39 0.64 57.24 -53.03
N ILE A 40 -0.28 56.35 -53.42
CA ILE A 40 -1.67 56.31 -52.93
C ILE A 40 -1.94 54.94 -52.31
N PRO A 41 -2.54 54.86 -51.11
CA PRO A 41 -2.95 53.60 -50.51
C PRO A 41 -4.24 53.07 -51.13
N TYR A 42 -4.23 51.80 -51.51
CA TYR A 42 -5.37 51.04 -52.01
C TYR A 42 -5.81 49.97 -50.99
N GLY A 43 -7.06 49.51 -51.13
CA GLY A 43 -7.50 48.28 -50.49
C GLY A 43 -7.01 47.08 -51.30
N ASN A 44 -6.80 45.94 -50.63
CA ASN A 44 -6.44 44.71 -51.33
C ASN A 44 -7.17 43.50 -50.70
N ASN A 45 -7.74 42.64 -51.55
CA ASN A 45 -8.46 41.43 -51.17
C ASN A 45 -8.01 40.24 -52.02
N ALA A 46 -7.78 39.09 -51.40
CA ALA A 46 -7.49 37.82 -52.07
C ALA A 46 -8.41 36.72 -51.53
N LYS A 47 -8.71 35.72 -52.37
CA LYS A 47 -9.71 34.68 -52.06
C LYS A 47 -9.13 33.28 -52.15
N SER A 48 -9.58 32.41 -51.26
CA SER A 48 -9.24 30.98 -51.24
C SER A 48 -9.61 30.22 -52.51
N ALA A 49 -10.59 30.69 -53.28
CA ALA A 49 -10.94 30.12 -54.58
C ALA A 49 -9.74 30.09 -55.56
N ASP A 50 -8.82 31.04 -55.41
CA ASP A 50 -7.61 31.20 -56.24
C ASP A 50 -6.39 30.48 -55.65
N LEU A 51 -6.59 29.55 -54.69
CA LEU A 51 -5.53 28.79 -54.04
C LEU A 51 -4.66 28.06 -55.07
N ALA A 52 -3.36 28.31 -54.97
CA ALA A 52 -2.28 27.68 -55.71
C ALA A 52 -1.23 27.14 -54.74
N ASP A 53 -0.46 26.15 -55.20
CA ASP A 53 0.57 25.47 -54.40
C ASP A 53 0.01 24.89 -53.08
N GLY A 54 -1.24 24.40 -53.11
CA GLY A 54 -1.86 23.62 -52.04
C GLY A 54 -1.49 22.13 -52.11
N THR A 55 -2.16 21.32 -51.30
CA THR A 55 -1.97 19.86 -51.29
C THR A 55 -2.31 19.19 -52.62
N THR A 56 -1.66 18.06 -52.91
CA THR A 56 -1.81 17.31 -54.18
C THR A 56 -2.33 15.88 -54.00
N THR A 57 -2.06 15.27 -52.85
CA THR A 57 -2.44 13.90 -52.48
C THR A 57 -3.62 13.85 -51.51
N VAL A 58 -3.86 14.95 -50.78
CA VAL A 58 -4.95 15.07 -49.81
C VAL A 58 -5.90 16.17 -50.26
N SER A 59 -7.20 15.91 -50.15
CA SER A 59 -8.27 16.87 -50.46
C SER A 59 -9.27 16.97 -49.32
N MET A 60 -9.94 18.11 -49.18
CA MET A 60 -10.91 18.39 -48.12
C MET A 60 -12.22 18.93 -48.70
N ASP A 61 -13.34 18.66 -48.03
CA ASP A 61 -14.66 19.21 -48.32
C ASP A 61 -14.98 19.22 -49.82
N GLY A 62 -15.37 18.08 -50.39
CA GLY A 62 -15.75 17.97 -51.80
C GLY A 62 -14.57 17.97 -52.78
N GLY A 63 -13.39 17.52 -52.34
CA GLY A 63 -12.23 17.31 -53.22
C GLY A 63 -11.34 18.54 -53.41
N ASN A 64 -11.48 19.58 -52.58
CA ASN A 64 -10.70 20.79 -52.71
C ASN A 64 -9.26 20.62 -52.19
N SER A 65 -8.30 21.25 -52.87
CA SER A 65 -6.92 21.36 -52.38
C SER A 65 -6.85 22.20 -51.10
N ILE A 66 -5.96 21.82 -50.18
CA ILE A 66 -5.85 22.38 -48.83
C ILE A 66 -4.65 23.33 -48.78
N ALA A 67 -4.82 24.48 -48.13
CA ALA A 67 -3.72 25.42 -47.94
C ALA A 67 -2.76 24.91 -46.87
N ILE A 68 -1.48 24.83 -47.23
CA ILE A 68 -0.37 24.45 -46.35
C ILE A 68 0.68 25.57 -46.39
N LYS A 69 1.62 25.58 -45.45
CA LYS A 69 2.66 26.60 -45.41
C LYS A 69 3.44 26.67 -46.74
N GLY A 70 3.44 27.84 -47.38
CA GLY A 70 4.00 28.07 -48.72
C GLY A 70 2.95 28.13 -49.84
N SER A 71 1.69 27.80 -49.56
CA SER A 71 0.59 28.04 -50.48
C SER A 71 0.31 29.55 -50.65
N LYS A 72 -0.33 29.90 -51.76
CA LYS A 72 -0.73 31.29 -52.07
C LYS A 72 -2.10 31.35 -52.71
N PHE A 73 -2.78 32.48 -52.57
CA PHE A 73 -3.86 32.85 -53.47
C PHE A 73 -3.22 33.53 -54.67
N SER A 74 -3.38 32.93 -55.85
CA SER A 74 -2.65 33.29 -57.06
C SER A 74 -2.93 34.71 -57.55
N LYS A 75 -4.03 35.32 -57.09
CA LYS A 75 -4.42 36.68 -57.42
C LYS A 75 -4.97 37.42 -56.21
N SER A 76 -4.70 38.72 -56.14
CA SER A 76 -5.37 39.67 -55.26
C SER A 76 -5.99 40.82 -56.08
N THR A 77 -6.85 41.64 -55.49
CA THR A 77 -7.62 42.67 -56.19
C THR A 77 -7.85 43.91 -55.33
N GLY A 78 -8.01 45.08 -55.95
CA GLY A 78 -8.35 46.34 -55.28
C GLY A 78 -7.34 47.48 -55.47
N ASP A 79 -6.16 47.17 -56.01
CA ASP A 79 -5.02 48.08 -56.24
C ASP A 79 -4.78 48.40 -57.74
N ALA A 80 -5.69 47.98 -58.62
CA ALA A 80 -5.59 48.18 -60.07
C ALA A 80 -5.48 49.66 -60.50
N GLY A 81 -5.87 50.60 -59.64
CA GLY A 81 -5.73 52.05 -59.88
C GLY A 81 -4.29 52.56 -59.83
N GLY A 82 -3.37 51.81 -59.22
CA GLY A 82 -1.95 52.14 -59.16
C GLY A 82 -1.23 51.85 -60.47
N ASP A 83 -1.40 52.71 -61.47
CA ASP A 83 -0.86 52.52 -62.84
C ASP A 83 0.68 52.43 -62.91
N LYS A 84 1.37 52.89 -61.86
CA LYS A 84 2.83 52.75 -61.68
C LYS A 84 3.22 51.70 -60.64
N LYS A 85 2.26 50.87 -60.21
CA LYS A 85 2.40 49.65 -59.39
C LYS A 85 2.81 49.89 -57.93
N GLY A 86 2.79 48.82 -57.15
CA GLY A 86 3.16 48.79 -55.73
C GLY A 86 4.56 49.33 -55.47
N VAL A 87 4.71 50.19 -54.46
CA VAL A 87 5.99 50.84 -54.12
C VAL A 87 7.07 49.83 -53.75
N ALA A 88 6.70 48.77 -53.03
CA ALA A 88 7.63 47.72 -52.61
C ALA A 88 7.66 46.54 -53.60
N SER A 89 6.50 46.10 -54.10
CA SER A 89 6.41 44.90 -54.93
C SER A 89 6.69 45.12 -56.41
N GLY A 90 6.48 46.33 -56.93
CA GLY A 90 6.49 46.61 -58.36
C GLY A 90 5.39 45.88 -59.13
N THR A 91 4.30 45.49 -58.45
CA THR A 91 3.16 44.77 -59.03
C THR A 91 1.81 45.39 -58.64
N ILE A 92 0.75 44.98 -59.34
CA ILE A 92 -0.65 45.19 -58.94
C ILE A 92 -1.37 43.86 -59.05
N GLU A 93 -2.43 43.66 -58.27
CA GLU A 93 -3.30 42.47 -58.32
C GLU A 93 -2.54 41.12 -58.29
N SER A 94 -1.40 41.07 -57.60
CA SER A 94 -0.52 39.88 -57.56
C SER A 94 -0.78 38.97 -56.35
N GLU A 95 -0.03 37.88 -56.24
CA GLU A 95 -0.31 36.83 -55.27
C GLU A 95 -0.31 37.28 -53.79
N ALA A 96 -1.07 36.54 -52.97
CA ALA A 96 -1.08 36.62 -51.52
C ALA A 96 -0.59 35.30 -50.91
N GLU A 97 0.52 35.31 -50.16
CA GLU A 97 1.19 34.09 -49.66
C GLU A 97 1.06 33.94 -48.15
N PHE A 98 0.84 32.71 -47.67
CA PHE A 98 0.74 32.42 -46.24
C PHE A 98 2.07 32.59 -45.50
N ILE A 99 2.06 33.35 -44.41
CA ILE A 99 3.20 33.60 -43.52
C ILE A 99 3.18 32.58 -42.36
N SER A 100 2.02 32.37 -41.76
CA SER A 100 1.82 31.45 -40.64
C SER A 100 0.99 30.22 -41.01
N ALA A 101 1.12 29.18 -40.22
CA ALA A 101 0.38 27.93 -40.33
C ALA A 101 0.32 27.24 -38.96
N SER A 102 -0.41 26.14 -38.85
CA SER A 102 -0.46 25.33 -37.62
C SER A 102 0.92 24.82 -37.18
N PRO A 103 1.25 24.94 -35.88
CA PRO A 103 2.50 24.39 -35.34
C PRO A 103 2.42 22.89 -35.01
N THR A 104 1.23 22.30 -34.93
CA THR A 104 1.05 20.90 -34.48
C THR A 104 0.26 20.03 -35.44
N VAL A 105 -0.49 20.62 -36.37
CA VAL A 105 -1.26 19.88 -37.38
C VAL A 105 -0.61 20.08 -38.74
N SER A 106 -0.23 18.97 -39.38
CA SER A 106 0.39 18.98 -40.69
C SER A 106 -0.37 18.08 -41.66
N ILE A 107 -0.36 18.46 -42.94
CA ILE A 107 -0.89 17.68 -44.05
C ILE A 107 0.23 17.62 -45.09
N GLU A 108 0.50 16.43 -45.61
CA GLU A 108 1.68 16.17 -46.45
C GLU A 108 3.01 16.53 -45.76
N GLY A 109 3.04 16.47 -44.43
CA GLY A 109 4.21 16.82 -43.62
C GLY A 109 4.47 18.33 -43.46
N ILE A 110 3.57 19.18 -43.99
CA ILE A 110 3.68 20.65 -43.93
C ILE A 110 2.53 21.20 -43.09
N GLY A 111 2.80 22.22 -42.26
CA GLY A 111 1.78 22.82 -41.39
C GLY A 111 0.59 23.36 -42.18
N VAL A 112 -0.63 23.06 -41.72
CA VAL A 112 -1.87 23.48 -42.38
C VAL A 112 -2.22 24.94 -42.10
N CYS A 113 -2.66 25.69 -43.11
CA CYS A 113 -3.10 27.08 -42.96
C CYS A 113 -4.58 27.14 -42.56
N ARG A 114 -4.91 28.04 -41.63
CA ARG A 114 -6.19 28.10 -40.94
C ARG A 114 -6.74 29.52 -40.92
N LEU A 115 -7.99 29.66 -40.49
CA LEU A 115 -8.55 30.93 -40.02
C LEU A 115 -7.52 31.66 -39.15
N SER A 116 -7.37 32.97 -39.36
CA SER A 116 -6.43 33.88 -38.69
C SER A 116 -4.94 33.70 -39.02
N ASP A 117 -4.56 32.74 -39.88
CA ASP A 117 -3.17 32.68 -40.34
C ASP A 117 -2.87 33.86 -41.28
N GLN A 118 -1.72 34.51 -41.04
CA GLN A 118 -1.31 35.76 -41.68
C GLN A 118 -0.86 35.55 -43.11
N MET A 119 -1.05 36.56 -43.96
CA MET A 119 -0.65 36.51 -45.37
C MET A 119 0.06 37.79 -45.82
N THR A 120 1.03 37.67 -46.73
CA THR A 120 1.44 38.78 -47.60
C THR A 120 0.38 39.00 -48.68
N MET A 121 0.36 40.18 -49.30
CA MET A 121 -0.55 40.47 -50.41
C MET A 121 0.11 41.36 -51.46
N ASN A 122 -0.30 41.21 -52.72
CA ASN A 122 0.32 41.85 -53.87
C ASN A 122 1.84 41.70 -53.87
N LYS A 123 2.31 40.45 -53.77
CA LYS A 123 3.75 40.12 -53.70
C LYS A 123 4.48 40.91 -52.60
N ALA A 124 3.89 40.89 -51.41
CA ALA A 124 4.35 41.58 -50.21
C ALA A 124 4.43 43.12 -50.31
N ASN A 125 3.64 43.76 -51.18
CA ASN A 125 3.44 45.22 -51.10
C ASN A 125 2.66 45.63 -49.85
N THR A 126 1.76 44.77 -49.41
CA THR A 126 1.00 44.91 -48.18
C THR A 126 0.84 43.56 -47.48
N MET A 127 0.21 43.56 -46.31
CA MET A 127 -0.02 42.36 -45.50
C MET A 127 -1.42 42.31 -44.88
N CYS A 128 -1.90 41.08 -44.72
CA CYS A 128 -3.07 40.71 -43.94
C CYS A 128 -2.60 40.16 -42.58
N LEU A 129 -2.32 41.06 -41.64
CA LEU A 129 -1.85 40.71 -40.28
C LEU A 129 -2.98 40.23 -39.37
N GLY A 130 -4.23 40.59 -39.67
CA GLY A 130 -5.42 40.01 -39.04
C GLY A 130 -5.71 38.58 -39.50
N GLY A 131 -4.95 38.09 -40.49
CA GLY A 131 -5.06 36.76 -41.04
C GLY A 131 -6.29 36.54 -41.92
N VAL A 132 -6.22 35.47 -42.72
CA VAL A 132 -7.31 35.06 -43.60
C VAL A 132 -8.57 34.79 -42.76
N GLN A 133 -9.68 35.39 -43.15
CA GLN A 133 -10.99 35.11 -42.58
C GLN A 133 -11.58 33.91 -43.28
N ASN A 134 -12.20 33.00 -42.54
CA ASN A 134 -12.77 31.76 -43.05
C ASN A 134 -14.02 31.44 -42.23
N PRO A 135 -15.07 30.78 -42.77
CA PRO A 135 -16.22 30.36 -41.98
C PRO A 135 -15.77 29.61 -40.72
N SER A 136 -16.36 29.94 -39.57
CA SER A 136 -16.08 29.22 -38.34
C SER A 136 -16.64 27.80 -38.44
N VAL A 137 -15.91 26.86 -37.85
CA VAL A 137 -16.40 25.50 -37.65
C VAL A 137 -16.42 25.24 -36.15
N SER A 138 -17.52 24.71 -35.67
CA SER A 138 -17.65 24.21 -34.30
C SER A 138 -17.59 22.70 -34.36
N VAL A 139 -16.48 22.12 -33.90
CA VAL A 139 -16.39 20.68 -33.64
C VAL A 139 -16.85 20.48 -32.19
N THR A 140 -18.02 19.89 -32.00
CA THR A 140 -18.30 19.19 -30.74
C THR A 140 -17.35 18.01 -30.71
N GLU A 141 -16.47 17.93 -29.71
CA GLU A 141 -15.70 16.71 -29.46
C GLU A 141 -16.70 15.55 -29.46
N ASP A 142 -16.58 14.62 -30.41
CA ASP A 142 -17.29 13.36 -30.31
C ASP A 142 -16.88 12.78 -28.96
N GLN A 143 -17.84 12.74 -28.01
CA GLN A 143 -17.59 12.23 -26.68
C GLN A 143 -17.01 10.83 -26.83
N GLU A 144 -15.74 10.66 -26.46
CA GLU A 144 -15.19 9.35 -26.16
C GLU A 144 -16.22 8.63 -25.30
N GLY A 145 -16.73 7.49 -25.80
CA GLY A 145 -17.80 6.76 -25.12
C GLY A 145 -17.44 6.45 -23.67
N THR A 146 -18.44 6.21 -22.84
CA THR A 146 -18.17 5.83 -21.46
C THR A 146 -17.81 4.35 -21.33
N TYR A 147 -16.97 4.03 -20.36
CA TYR A 147 -16.49 2.67 -20.10
C TYR A 147 -17.05 2.14 -18.78
N THR A 148 -17.12 0.81 -18.70
CA THR A 148 -17.43 0.09 -17.46
C THR A 148 -16.23 -0.76 -17.08
N LEU A 149 -15.89 -0.73 -15.80
CA LEU A 149 -14.75 -1.41 -15.22
C LEU A 149 -15.22 -2.35 -14.12
N ASP A 150 -14.97 -3.64 -14.32
CA ASP A 150 -15.21 -4.68 -13.31
C ASP A 150 -13.95 -4.90 -12.48
N LEU A 151 -14.11 -5.05 -11.17
CA LEU A 151 -13.04 -5.26 -10.21
C LEU A 151 -13.16 -6.65 -9.59
N VAL A 152 -12.03 -7.34 -9.45
CA VAL A 152 -11.91 -8.59 -8.71
C VAL A 152 -10.78 -8.46 -7.71
N CYS A 153 -11.12 -8.27 -6.44
CA CYS A 153 -10.13 -8.07 -5.38
C CYS A 153 -10.06 -9.30 -4.47
N ARG A 154 -8.84 -9.76 -4.19
CA ARG A 154 -8.59 -10.99 -3.43
C ARG A 154 -7.48 -10.80 -2.39
N TYR A 155 -7.55 -11.58 -1.33
CA TYR A 155 -6.37 -11.89 -0.51
C TYR A 155 -5.43 -12.83 -1.29
N PRO A 156 -4.13 -12.88 -0.96
CA PRO A 156 -3.17 -13.76 -1.64
C PRO A 156 -3.50 -15.25 -1.55
N ASN A 157 -4.22 -15.66 -0.52
CA ASN A 157 -4.73 -17.04 -0.36
C ASN A 157 -5.95 -17.35 -1.25
N GLY A 158 -6.38 -16.40 -2.09
CA GLY A 158 -7.52 -16.54 -3.00
C GLY A 158 -8.88 -16.21 -2.38
N GLN A 159 -8.95 -15.90 -1.07
CA GLN A 159 -10.21 -15.49 -0.43
C GLN A 159 -10.70 -14.14 -0.99
N PRO A 160 -12.02 -13.92 -1.09
CA PRO A 160 -12.60 -12.64 -1.47
C PRO A 160 -12.20 -11.49 -0.53
N TYR A 161 -11.80 -10.34 -1.09
CA TYR A 161 -11.71 -9.10 -0.32
C TYR A 161 -13.10 -8.44 -0.29
N ALA A 162 -13.94 -8.87 0.64
CA ALA A 162 -15.36 -8.53 0.69
C ALA A 162 -15.64 -7.19 1.39
N ASN A 163 -16.77 -6.57 1.02
CA ASN A 163 -17.39 -5.45 1.73
C ASN A 163 -16.45 -4.26 1.99
N ALA A 164 -15.46 -4.08 1.12
CA ALA A 164 -14.48 -3.02 1.22
C ALA A 164 -14.83 -1.88 0.27
N PRO A 165 -14.90 -0.62 0.76
CA PRO A 165 -15.00 0.54 -0.10
C PRO A 165 -13.75 0.67 -0.97
N PHE A 166 -13.93 1.19 -2.18
CA PHE A 166 -12.84 1.48 -3.10
C PHE A 166 -13.08 2.79 -3.84
N GLU A 167 -11.99 3.38 -4.31
CA GLU A 167 -11.98 4.55 -5.17
C GLU A 167 -11.13 4.27 -6.41
N LEU A 168 -11.55 4.79 -7.56
CA LEU A 168 -10.74 4.92 -8.75
C LEU A 168 -10.29 6.38 -8.82
N ARG A 169 -8.99 6.60 -8.90
CA ARG A 169 -8.39 7.94 -8.97
C ARG A 169 -7.57 8.11 -10.24
N GLU A 170 -7.55 9.30 -10.81
CA GLU A 170 -6.64 9.63 -11.91
C GLU A 170 -5.20 9.84 -11.39
N SER A 171 -4.22 9.91 -12.30
CA SER A 171 -2.80 10.12 -11.95
C SER A 171 -2.54 11.43 -11.18
N GLY A 172 -3.42 12.43 -11.33
CA GLY A 172 -3.42 13.68 -10.57
C GLY A 172 -4.10 13.62 -9.19
N GLY A 173 -4.66 12.46 -8.81
CA GLY A 173 -5.26 12.20 -7.50
C GLY A 173 -6.78 12.46 -7.39
N GLY A 174 -7.40 13.03 -8.42
CA GLY A 174 -8.84 13.25 -8.48
C GLY A 174 -9.63 11.93 -8.55
N GLN A 175 -10.69 11.82 -7.75
CA GLN A 175 -11.57 10.65 -7.79
C GLN A 175 -12.43 10.68 -9.06
N ILE A 176 -12.39 9.61 -9.84
CA ILE A 176 -13.19 9.43 -11.07
C ILE A 176 -14.31 8.40 -10.90
N GLY A 177 -14.25 7.57 -9.85
CA GLY A 177 -15.26 6.57 -9.54
C GLY A 177 -15.08 6.01 -8.14
N SER A 178 -16.12 5.40 -7.60
CA SER A 178 -16.06 4.73 -6.30
C SER A 178 -17.15 3.67 -6.18
N GLY A 179 -17.02 2.81 -5.18
CA GLY A 179 -18.01 1.81 -4.88
C GLY A 179 -17.65 0.99 -3.64
N VAL A 180 -18.38 -0.10 -3.45
CA VAL A 180 -18.11 -1.07 -2.39
C VAL A 180 -18.08 -2.47 -3.03
N LEU A 181 -17.06 -3.24 -2.71
CA LEU A 181 -16.97 -4.63 -3.16
C LEU A 181 -18.07 -5.46 -2.48
N ASN A 182 -18.68 -6.37 -3.22
CA ASN A 182 -19.65 -7.30 -2.66
C ASN A 182 -18.98 -8.45 -1.88
N ALA A 183 -19.77 -9.36 -1.32
CA ALA A 183 -19.29 -10.52 -0.56
C ALA A 183 -18.35 -11.47 -1.34
N ARG A 184 -18.33 -11.38 -2.68
CA ARG A 184 -17.43 -12.14 -3.56
C ARG A 184 -16.19 -11.33 -3.95
N GLY A 185 -15.94 -10.19 -3.31
CA GLY A 185 -14.83 -9.29 -3.63
C GLY A 185 -14.89 -8.76 -5.04
N LEU A 186 -16.12 -8.54 -5.56
CA LEU A 186 -16.37 -8.00 -6.90
C LEU A 186 -16.99 -6.61 -6.79
N GLY A 187 -16.59 -5.70 -7.67
CA GLY A 187 -17.19 -4.38 -7.81
C GLY A 187 -17.29 -3.99 -9.27
N THR A 188 -18.15 -3.02 -9.60
CA THR A 188 -18.28 -2.50 -10.96
C THR A 188 -18.48 -0.99 -10.87
N VAL A 189 -17.82 -0.25 -11.75
CA VAL A 189 -18.05 1.19 -11.95
C VAL A 189 -18.28 1.44 -13.43
N SER A 190 -19.40 2.08 -13.76
CA SER A 190 -19.79 2.45 -15.12
C SER A 190 -19.64 3.95 -15.34
N GLU A 191 -19.87 4.40 -16.57
CA GLU A 191 -19.87 5.82 -16.94
C GLU A 191 -18.50 6.51 -16.82
N LEU A 192 -17.41 5.74 -16.91
CA LEU A 192 -16.05 6.26 -16.78
C LEU A 192 -15.52 6.85 -18.11
N PRO A 193 -14.83 8.01 -18.10
CA PRO A 193 -14.14 8.53 -19.29
C PRO A 193 -12.91 7.68 -19.64
N LEU A 194 -12.40 7.73 -20.88
CA LEU A 194 -11.17 7.04 -21.27
C LEU A 194 -9.95 7.71 -20.61
N LYS A 195 -9.43 7.13 -19.53
CA LYS A 195 -8.29 7.67 -18.80
C LYS A 195 -7.49 6.57 -18.12
N GLU A 196 -6.24 6.88 -17.77
CA GLU A 196 -5.48 6.11 -16.79
C GLU A 196 -6.03 6.34 -15.37
N CYS A 197 -6.05 5.28 -14.59
CA CYS A 197 -6.57 5.27 -13.24
C CYS A 197 -5.78 4.33 -12.30
N ILE A 198 -5.91 4.63 -11.02
CA ILE A 198 -5.33 3.92 -9.89
C ILE A 198 -6.50 3.44 -9.03
N LEU A 199 -6.53 2.14 -8.74
CA LEU A 199 -7.44 1.58 -7.76
C LEU A 199 -6.90 1.85 -6.35
N VAL A 200 -7.74 2.38 -5.47
CA VAL A 200 -7.44 2.59 -4.06
C VAL A 200 -8.45 1.79 -3.24
N LEU A 201 -7.98 0.70 -2.62
CA LEU A 201 -8.77 -0.10 -1.70
C LEU A 201 -8.68 0.47 -0.28
N LYS A 202 -9.82 0.50 0.42
CA LYS A 202 -9.91 0.82 1.86
C LYS A 202 -10.12 -0.48 2.66
N GLU A 203 -10.09 -0.37 4.00
CA GLU A 203 -10.39 -1.51 4.88
C GLU A 203 -11.80 -2.06 4.63
N SER A 204 -11.93 -3.38 4.79
CA SER A 204 -13.24 -4.03 4.77
C SER A 204 -14.15 -3.48 5.88
N SER A 205 -15.46 -3.50 5.66
CA SER A 205 -16.44 -3.23 6.72
C SER A 205 -16.72 -4.46 7.59
N ASP A 206 -16.17 -5.63 7.23
CA ASP A 206 -16.35 -6.86 8.00
C ASP A 206 -15.38 -6.88 9.19
N ALA A 207 -15.88 -7.34 10.35
CA ALA A 207 -15.04 -7.58 11.51
C ALA A 207 -13.91 -8.59 11.18
N TYR A 208 -12.72 -8.35 11.71
CA TYR A 208 -11.56 -9.20 11.46
C TYR A 208 -11.74 -10.62 11.96
N LYS A 209 -11.32 -11.59 11.14
CA LYS A 209 -11.36 -13.03 11.42
C LYS A 209 -10.05 -13.67 11.00
N ALA A 210 -9.41 -14.35 11.94
CA ALA A 210 -8.25 -15.19 11.66
C ALA A 210 -8.62 -16.32 10.68
N ASN A 211 -7.71 -16.66 9.77
CA ASN A 211 -7.88 -17.74 8.79
C ASN A 211 -7.91 -19.12 9.48
N SER A 212 -7.15 -19.25 10.56
CA SER A 212 -7.04 -20.46 11.37
C SER A 212 -6.64 -20.10 12.79
N THR A 213 -6.98 -20.96 13.74
CA THR A 213 -6.47 -20.90 15.12
C THR A 213 -5.34 -21.91 15.31
N LEU A 214 -4.51 -21.71 16.32
CA LEU A 214 -3.53 -22.70 16.77
C LEU A 214 -4.22 -24.02 17.10
N SER A 215 -3.53 -25.12 16.81
CA SER A 215 -4.04 -26.46 17.07
C SER A 215 -4.12 -26.71 18.57
N LYS A 216 -5.23 -27.29 19.03
CA LYS A 216 -5.37 -27.68 20.44
C LYS A 216 -4.40 -28.80 20.78
N ASN A 217 -3.80 -28.71 21.96
CA ASN A 217 -2.95 -29.77 22.48
C ASN A 217 -3.80 -30.94 22.98
N THR A 218 -3.30 -32.16 22.84
CA THR A 218 -3.85 -33.36 23.48
C THR A 218 -2.67 -34.13 24.04
N PRO A 219 -2.25 -33.83 25.28
CA PRO A 219 -1.07 -34.45 25.89
C PRO A 219 -1.21 -35.97 25.89
N THR A 220 -0.21 -36.65 25.32
CA THR A 220 -0.14 -38.12 25.33
C THR A 220 0.56 -38.64 26.58
N GLU A 221 1.51 -37.87 27.11
CA GLU A 221 2.24 -38.15 28.32
C GLU A 221 1.36 -37.80 29.53
N THR A 222 0.98 -38.82 30.28
CA THR A 222 0.25 -38.66 31.54
C THR A 222 1.01 -39.38 32.64
N TYR A 223 1.10 -38.73 33.81
CA TYR A 223 1.80 -39.25 34.97
C TYR A 223 0.76 -39.55 36.05
N PRO A 224 0.62 -40.83 36.48
CA PRO A 224 -0.39 -41.20 37.47
C PRO A 224 -0.25 -40.45 38.80
N ASP A 225 0.98 -40.10 39.18
CA ASP A 225 1.30 -39.40 40.41
C ASP A 225 2.60 -38.59 40.28
N THR A 226 2.94 -37.85 41.35
CA THR A 226 4.18 -37.06 41.42
C THR A 226 5.43 -37.92 41.36
N HIS A 227 5.41 -39.13 41.91
CA HIS A 227 6.56 -40.01 41.90
C HIS A 227 6.94 -40.37 40.45
N ASN A 228 5.98 -40.87 39.66
CA ASN A 228 6.18 -41.21 38.26
C ASN A 228 6.63 -40.01 37.42
N PHE A 229 6.09 -38.81 37.68
CA PHE A 229 6.54 -37.58 37.03
C PHE A 229 8.02 -37.30 37.33
N CYS A 230 8.40 -37.30 38.62
CA CYS A 230 9.78 -37.05 39.03
C CYS A 230 10.74 -38.09 38.46
N THR A 231 10.39 -39.38 38.50
CA THR A 231 11.20 -40.45 37.92
C THR A 231 11.39 -40.27 36.41
N TYR A 232 10.36 -39.84 35.68
CA TYR A 232 10.48 -39.56 34.26
C TYR A 232 11.41 -38.37 33.97
N VAL A 233 11.20 -37.25 34.67
CA VAL A 233 12.01 -36.03 34.49
C VAL A 233 13.47 -36.26 34.88
N ALA A 234 13.75 -37.11 35.88
CA ALA A 234 15.10 -37.48 36.27
C ALA A 234 15.90 -38.20 35.17
N GLY A 235 15.21 -38.85 34.21
CA GLY A 235 15.83 -39.47 33.05
C GLY A 235 16.84 -40.56 33.43
N GLN A 236 18.13 -40.34 33.12
CA GLN A 236 19.21 -41.27 33.46
C GLN A 236 19.73 -41.13 34.89
N ARG A 237 19.34 -40.07 35.60
CA ARG A 237 19.64 -39.87 37.02
C ARG A 237 18.51 -40.48 37.86
N SER A 238 18.76 -40.63 39.15
CA SER A 238 17.79 -41.10 40.11
C SER A 238 17.47 -39.97 41.08
N PRO A 239 16.20 -39.80 41.50
CA PRO A 239 15.89 -38.92 42.60
C PRO A 239 16.67 -39.29 43.86
N PHE A 240 17.07 -38.31 44.68
CA PHE A 240 17.86 -38.56 45.90
C PHE A 240 17.16 -39.49 46.91
N TRP A 241 15.85 -39.70 46.77
CA TRP A 241 15.05 -40.60 47.59
C TRP A 241 14.91 -42.02 47.03
N GLU A 242 15.56 -42.34 45.91
CA GLU A 242 15.55 -43.67 45.32
C GLU A 242 16.96 -44.27 45.36
N ASP A 243 17.09 -45.44 46.01
CA ASP A 243 18.34 -46.18 46.04
C ASP A 243 18.46 -47.08 44.80
N LYS A 244 19.05 -46.55 43.72
CA LYS A 244 19.35 -47.33 42.49
C LYS A 244 20.84 -47.65 42.38
N VAL A 245 21.14 -48.92 42.12
CA VAL A 245 22.51 -49.39 41.92
C VAL A 245 23.00 -48.94 40.54
N GLY A 246 24.14 -48.24 40.50
CA GLY A 246 24.80 -47.84 39.25
C GLY A 246 24.27 -46.56 38.61
N VAL A 247 23.48 -45.76 39.33
CA VAL A 247 22.90 -44.49 38.86
C VAL A 247 23.25 -43.37 39.86
N SER A 248 23.47 -42.15 39.38
CA SER A 248 23.67 -40.98 40.28
C SER A 248 22.35 -40.62 40.96
N ASN A 249 22.32 -40.61 42.30
CA ASN A 249 21.13 -40.31 43.11
C ASN A 249 21.14 -38.84 43.58
N ASP A 250 21.31 -37.92 42.64
CA ASP A 250 21.47 -36.49 42.91
C ASP A 250 20.34 -35.64 42.32
N TRP A 251 19.33 -36.25 41.69
CA TRP A 251 18.20 -35.51 41.09
C TRP A 251 17.21 -35.03 42.16
N GLY A 252 16.68 -33.82 41.97
CA GLY A 252 15.72 -33.20 42.89
C GLY A 252 16.38 -32.46 44.06
N VAL A 253 17.69 -32.22 43.99
CA VAL A 253 18.44 -31.38 44.94
C VAL A 253 18.40 -29.93 44.43
N LEU A 254 17.44 -29.14 44.92
CA LEU A 254 17.20 -27.77 44.45
C LEU A 254 17.74 -26.75 45.45
N LEU A 255 18.86 -26.10 45.14
CA LEU A 255 19.62 -25.25 46.07
C LEU A 255 20.02 -23.89 45.48
N SER A 256 19.77 -23.65 44.19
CA SER A 256 20.20 -22.43 43.52
C SER A 256 19.43 -21.20 44.04
N PRO A 257 20.13 -20.15 44.52
CA PRO A 257 19.49 -18.91 44.97
C PRO A 257 18.85 -18.12 43.82
N SER A 258 19.23 -18.41 42.57
CA SER A 258 18.66 -17.80 41.36
C SER A 258 17.58 -18.66 40.71
N TYR A 259 17.13 -19.73 41.38
CA TYR A 259 16.13 -20.67 40.88
C TYR A 259 16.55 -21.44 39.62
N SER A 260 17.85 -21.46 39.32
CA SER A 260 18.40 -21.92 38.05
C SER A 260 18.82 -23.40 38.02
N ASP A 261 18.39 -24.21 38.99
CA ASP A 261 18.72 -25.63 38.98
C ASP A 261 18.12 -26.31 37.73
N ASP A 262 18.93 -27.07 37.00
CA ASP A 262 18.51 -27.76 35.78
C ASP A 262 17.34 -28.72 36.04
N ASP A 263 17.30 -29.32 37.23
CA ASP A 263 16.22 -30.22 37.66
C ASP A 263 14.88 -29.47 37.74
N PHE A 264 14.87 -28.25 38.31
CA PHE A 264 13.67 -27.43 38.36
C PHE A 264 13.25 -26.96 36.97
N LYS A 265 14.21 -26.52 36.14
CA LYS A 265 13.94 -26.13 34.76
C LYS A 265 13.34 -27.28 33.94
N ALA A 266 13.84 -28.50 34.13
CA ALA A 266 13.29 -29.70 33.50
C ALA A 266 11.86 -30.02 33.97
N MET A 267 11.54 -29.77 35.24
CA MET A 267 10.17 -29.88 35.76
C MET A 267 9.24 -28.85 35.10
N VAL A 268 9.67 -27.59 34.98
CA VAL A 268 8.90 -26.53 34.29
C VAL A 268 8.68 -26.89 32.82
N TYR A 269 9.72 -27.36 32.14
CA TYR A 269 9.66 -27.83 30.75
C TYR A 269 8.58 -28.89 30.56
N GLU A 270 8.63 -29.96 31.36
CA GLU A 270 7.72 -31.09 31.22
C GLU A 270 6.29 -30.70 31.61
N GLN A 271 6.11 -30.02 32.76
CA GLN A 271 4.80 -29.67 33.27
C GLN A 271 4.08 -28.64 32.39
N SER A 272 4.81 -27.67 31.81
CA SER A 272 4.24 -26.69 30.89
C SER A 272 3.81 -27.29 29.55
N ARG A 273 4.49 -28.34 29.07
CA ARG A 273 4.09 -29.07 27.85
C ARG A 273 2.76 -29.83 28.07
N ILE A 274 2.58 -30.43 29.24
CA ILE A 274 1.37 -31.16 29.60
C ILE A 274 0.19 -30.19 29.73
N LEU A 275 0.38 -29.04 30.40
CA LEU A 275 -0.71 -28.11 30.67
C LEU A 275 -1.05 -27.19 29.50
N SER A 276 -0.15 -27.03 28.54
CA SER A 276 -0.37 -26.12 27.43
C SER A 276 -1.67 -26.45 26.67
N PRO A 277 -2.60 -25.47 26.52
CA PRO A 277 -3.83 -25.67 25.75
C PRO A 277 -3.62 -25.86 24.24
N HIS A 278 -2.50 -25.38 23.68
CA HIS A 278 -2.21 -25.41 22.25
C HIS A 278 -0.89 -26.14 21.95
N VAL A 279 -0.75 -26.68 20.75
CA VAL A 279 0.44 -27.44 20.37
C VAL A 279 1.65 -26.50 20.30
N VAL A 280 2.68 -26.81 21.10
CA VAL A 280 3.97 -26.12 21.11
C VAL A 280 5.11 -27.09 20.78
N SER A 281 6.15 -26.57 20.13
CA SER A 281 7.34 -27.37 19.81
C SER A 281 8.19 -27.63 21.06
N ARG A 282 9.05 -28.65 21.01
CA ARG A 282 10.01 -28.91 22.10
C ARG A 282 10.95 -27.73 22.33
N ASN A 283 11.35 -27.01 21.29
CA ASN A 283 12.19 -25.82 21.41
C ASN A 283 11.42 -24.70 22.12
N HIS A 284 10.15 -24.49 21.76
CA HIS A 284 9.30 -23.52 22.45
C HIS A 284 9.18 -23.84 23.95
N SER A 285 8.91 -25.09 24.33
CA SER A 285 8.85 -25.49 25.75
C SER A 285 10.19 -25.28 26.47
N ASN A 286 11.32 -25.49 25.78
CA ASN A 286 12.65 -25.25 26.34
C ASN A 286 12.87 -23.76 26.61
N ASP A 287 12.57 -22.91 25.62
CA ASP A 287 12.66 -21.46 25.76
C ASP A 287 11.73 -20.96 26.85
N PHE A 288 10.52 -21.52 26.93
CA PHE A 288 9.54 -21.18 27.96
C PHE A 288 10.05 -21.52 29.35
N SER A 289 10.65 -22.71 29.54
CA SER A 289 11.22 -23.09 30.84
C SER A 289 12.34 -22.14 31.29
N ALA A 290 13.17 -21.66 30.35
CA ALA A 290 14.22 -20.69 30.64
C ALA A 290 13.64 -19.31 30.97
N ALA A 291 12.67 -18.84 30.19
CA ALA A 291 11.99 -17.56 30.41
C ALA A 291 11.19 -17.56 31.73
N PHE A 292 10.58 -18.67 32.10
CA PHE A 292 9.88 -18.84 33.37
C PHE A 292 10.83 -18.72 34.56
N VAL A 293 11.97 -19.43 34.53
CA VAL A 293 12.99 -19.35 35.59
C VAL A 293 13.59 -17.94 35.67
N SER A 294 13.87 -17.30 34.54
CA SER A 294 14.35 -15.92 34.50
C SER A 294 13.32 -14.94 35.11
N ALA A 295 12.04 -15.08 34.76
CA ALA A 295 10.98 -14.27 35.35
C ALA A 295 10.80 -14.54 36.86
N LEU A 296 10.92 -15.80 37.28
CA LEU A 296 10.85 -16.20 38.69
C LEU A 296 11.97 -15.55 39.51
N PHE A 297 13.18 -15.49 38.97
CA PHE A 297 14.30 -14.77 39.59
C PHE A 297 14.04 -13.26 39.62
N HIS A 298 13.73 -12.66 38.47
CA HIS A 298 13.54 -11.22 38.38
C HIS A 298 12.40 -10.70 39.24
N ILE A 299 11.33 -11.47 39.45
CA ILE A 299 10.22 -11.00 40.29
C ILE A 299 10.56 -10.88 41.76
N GLN A 300 11.64 -11.52 42.22
CA GLN A 300 12.17 -11.33 43.56
C GLN A 300 12.94 -10.01 43.66
N GLU A 301 13.72 -9.66 42.63
CA GLU A 301 14.71 -8.58 42.64
C GLU A 301 14.18 -7.26 42.07
N ASP A 302 13.43 -7.31 40.97
CA ASP A 302 13.02 -6.16 40.18
C ASP A 302 11.71 -6.42 39.41
N ARG A 303 10.64 -5.78 39.87
CA ARG A 303 9.29 -5.85 39.30
C ARG A 303 8.96 -4.65 38.41
N GLU A 304 9.82 -3.63 38.38
CA GLU A 304 9.57 -2.37 37.68
C GLU A 304 10.10 -2.42 36.25
N SER A 305 11.23 -3.12 36.03
CA SER A 305 11.80 -3.34 34.69
C SER A 305 11.00 -4.36 33.89
N LEU A 306 9.89 -3.91 33.32
CA LEU A 306 8.93 -4.75 32.59
C LEU A 306 9.56 -5.51 31.40
N ASP A 307 10.65 -5.00 30.82
CA ASP A 307 11.35 -5.64 29.70
C ASP A 307 11.86 -7.05 30.04
N LYS A 308 12.15 -7.32 31.30
CA LYS A 308 12.61 -8.63 31.80
C LYS A 308 11.55 -9.74 31.68
N TYR A 309 10.27 -9.38 31.56
CA TYR A 309 9.15 -10.33 31.50
C TYR A 309 8.62 -10.54 30.08
N GLN A 310 9.09 -9.76 29.11
CA GLN A 310 8.66 -9.85 27.72
C GLN A 310 8.93 -11.22 27.08
N PRO A 311 10.10 -11.87 27.30
CA PRO A 311 10.35 -13.19 26.72
C PRO A 311 9.33 -14.24 27.18
N LEU A 312 8.92 -14.19 28.45
CA LEU A 312 7.89 -15.09 28.98
C LEU A 312 6.53 -14.77 28.34
N LEU A 313 6.15 -13.50 28.24
CA LEU A 313 4.88 -13.07 27.65
C LEU A 313 4.76 -13.46 26.17
N GLU A 314 5.81 -13.30 25.37
CA GLU A 314 5.80 -13.68 23.96
C GLU A 314 5.52 -15.17 23.76
N LEU A 315 6.13 -16.02 24.59
CA LEU A 315 5.93 -17.48 24.54
C LEU A 315 4.53 -17.86 25.04
N LEU A 316 4.02 -17.16 26.07
CA LEU A 316 2.68 -17.39 26.61
C LEU A 316 1.57 -17.17 25.57
N PHE A 317 1.71 -16.22 24.65
CA PHE A 317 0.69 -16.00 23.61
C PHE A 317 0.41 -17.26 22.80
N GLU A 318 1.45 -17.87 22.23
CA GLU A 318 1.33 -19.09 21.42
C GLU A 318 0.95 -20.31 22.25
N GLN A 319 1.41 -20.37 23.50
CA GLN A 319 1.12 -21.50 24.39
C GLN A 319 -0.32 -21.53 24.87
N VAL A 320 -0.96 -20.37 25.07
CA VAL A 320 -2.23 -20.24 25.80
C VAL A 320 -3.39 -19.74 24.95
N HIS A 321 -3.18 -18.82 24.00
CA HIS A 321 -4.26 -18.18 23.26
C HIS A 321 -4.45 -18.79 21.86
N PRO A 322 -5.69 -19.05 21.39
CA PRO A 322 -5.93 -19.69 20.08
C PRO A 322 -5.42 -18.89 18.88
N ASN A 323 -5.25 -17.57 19.03
CA ASN A 323 -4.65 -16.68 18.03
C ASN A 323 -3.29 -16.12 18.50
N GLY A 324 -2.49 -16.93 19.20
CA GLY A 324 -1.24 -16.49 19.82
C GLY A 324 -0.21 -15.94 18.82
N ASP A 325 -0.19 -16.48 17.60
CA ASP A 325 0.61 -16.00 16.48
C ASP A 325 0.24 -14.56 16.06
N ILE A 326 -1.05 -14.25 16.02
CA ILE A 326 -1.56 -12.89 15.77
C ILE A 326 -1.21 -11.97 16.95
N LEU A 327 -1.41 -12.41 18.19
CA LEU A 327 -1.10 -11.60 19.37
C LEU A 327 0.39 -11.25 19.43
N ARG A 328 1.28 -12.17 19.06
CA ARG A 328 2.73 -11.91 18.98
C ARG A 328 3.05 -10.81 17.97
N ILE A 329 2.41 -10.81 16.80
CA ILE A 329 2.60 -9.75 15.79
C ILE A 329 2.13 -8.41 16.30
N LEU A 330 0.97 -8.38 16.96
CA LEU A 330 0.43 -7.18 17.58
C LEU A 330 1.35 -6.64 18.69
N TYR A 331 1.90 -7.54 19.49
CA TYR A 331 2.83 -7.21 20.55
C TYR A 331 4.13 -6.58 20.02
N GLN A 332 4.58 -7.00 18.84
CA GLN A 332 5.76 -6.48 18.15
C GLN A 332 5.50 -5.19 17.36
N ALA A 333 4.35 -4.54 17.55
CA ALA A 333 4.05 -3.28 16.88
C ALA A 333 5.09 -2.19 17.22
N ASN A 334 5.55 -1.49 16.19
CA ASN A 334 6.58 -0.47 16.32
C ASN A 334 6.11 0.84 15.66
N LEU A 335 6.16 1.95 16.41
CA LEU A 335 5.76 3.27 15.93
C LEU A 335 6.71 3.86 14.88
N LEU A 336 7.92 3.30 14.74
CA LEU A 336 8.89 3.72 13.73
C LEU A 336 8.65 3.07 12.36
N GLU A 337 7.85 2.00 12.30
CA GLU A 337 7.48 1.35 11.04
C GLU A 337 6.20 1.96 10.44
N PRO A 338 6.07 2.02 9.10
CA PRO A 338 4.82 2.42 8.48
C PRO A 338 3.67 1.52 8.95
N PRO A 339 2.50 2.06 9.34
CA PRO A 339 1.37 1.26 9.82
C PRO A 339 0.94 0.16 8.86
N ALA A 340 1.07 0.41 7.56
CA ALA A 340 0.76 -0.54 6.49
C ALA A 340 1.51 -1.88 6.63
N GLU A 341 2.70 -1.89 7.22
CA GLU A 341 3.52 -3.09 7.41
C GLU A 341 2.91 -4.05 8.44
N LEU A 342 2.43 -3.52 9.58
CA LEU A 342 1.72 -4.32 10.59
C LEU A 342 0.40 -4.84 10.02
N LEU A 343 -0.38 -3.96 9.38
CA LEU A 343 -1.67 -4.34 8.80
C LEU A 343 -1.49 -5.40 7.70
N ALA A 344 -0.46 -5.31 6.88
CA ALA A 344 -0.14 -6.32 5.86
C ALA A 344 0.20 -7.69 6.46
N LYS A 345 0.84 -7.75 7.63
CA LYS A 345 1.06 -9.02 8.36
C LYS A 345 -0.27 -9.60 8.87
N LEU A 346 -1.18 -8.77 9.37
CA LEU A 346 -2.51 -9.22 9.79
C LEU A 346 -3.35 -9.73 8.61
N ARG A 347 -3.34 -9.04 7.47
CA ARG A 347 -4.05 -9.49 6.25
C ARG A 347 -3.50 -10.80 5.67
N LEU A 348 -2.29 -11.21 6.05
CA LEU A 348 -1.77 -12.54 5.72
C LEU A 348 -2.43 -13.63 6.57
N LEU A 349 -2.69 -13.35 7.85
CA LEU A 349 -3.19 -14.31 8.83
C LEU A 349 -4.71 -14.32 8.96
N GLY A 350 -5.41 -13.33 8.39
CA GLY A 350 -6.86 -13.23 8.48
C GLY A 350 -7.48 -12.33 7.42
N THR A 351 -8.79 -12.16 7.54
CA THR A 351 -9.63 -11.36 6.65
C THR A 351 -10.46 -10.35 7.45
N GLY A 352 -10.99 -9.31 6.81
CA GLY A 352 -11.76 -8.24 7.45
C GLY A 352 -10.91 -7.02 7.82
N ASN A 353 -11.47 -6.17 8.69
CA ASN A 353 -10.94 -4.86 9.05
C ASN A 353 -9.79 -4.96 10.06
N THR A 354 -8.57 -4.77 9.57
CA THR A 354 -7.36 -4.85 10.39
C THR A 354 -7.19 -3.65 11.32
N ILE A 355 -7.64 -2.46 10.92
CA ILE A 355 -7.55 -1.24 11.76
C ILE A 355 -8.52 -1.33 12.94
N GLU A 356 -9.76 -1.73 12.69
CA GLU A 356 -10.76 -1.96 13.74
C GLU A 356 -10.29 -3.05 14.70
N TYR A 357 -9.67 -4.11 14.20
CA TYR A 357 -9.12 -5.17 15.04
C TYR A 357 -8.09 -4.65 16.05
N LEU A 358 -7.17 -3.76 15.65
CA LEU A 358 -6.20 -3.15 16.56
C LEU A 358 -6.87 -2.43 17.75
N GLN A 359 -8.05 -1.86 17.53
CA GLN A 359 -8.79 -1.07 18.52
C GLN A 359 -9.62 -1.93 19.47
N GLN A 360 -9.96 -3.15 19.06
CA GLN A 360 -10.92 -4.02 19.76
C GLN A 360 -10.24 -5.20 20.47
N VAL A 361 -8.91 -5.29 20.46
CA VAL A 361 -8.19 -6.37 21.15
C VAL A 361 -8.49 -6.32 22.66
N LEU A 362 -9.02 -7.42 23.21
CA LEU A 362 -9.44 -7.53 24.60
C LEU A 362 -8.27 -7.88 25.52
N TRP A 363 -7.29 -6.97 25.63
CA TRP A 363 -6.04 -7.19 26.39
C TRP A 363 -6.23 -7.60 27.85
N THR A 364 -7.27 -7.09 28.53
CA THR A 364 -7.58 -7.49 29.90
C THR A 364 -7.96 -8.96 30.00
N GLN A 365 -8.77 -9.47 29.07
CA GLN A 365 -9.17 -10.89 29.05
C GLN A 365 -7.99 -11.78 28.69
N ILE A 366 -7.14 -11.34 27.75
CA ILE A 366 -5.90 -12.02 27.40
C ILE A 366 -4.99 -12.11 28.63
N SER A 367 -4.74 -10.99 29.33
CA SER A 367 -3.92 -10.94 30.56
C SER A 367 -4.42 -11.94 31.62
N GLN A 368 -5.74 -11.98 31.85
CA GLN A 368 -6.37 -12.93 32.78
C GLN A 368 -6.16 -14.38 32.36
N GLN A 369 -6.29 -14.69 31.06
CA GLN A 369 -6.08 -16.04 30.55
C GLN A 369 -4.62 -16.48 30.71
N LEU A 370 -3.65 -15.62 30.36
CA LEU A 370 -2.22 -15.91 30.50
C LEU A 370 -1.83 -16.10 31.97
N SER A 371 -2.33 -15.22 32.85
CA SER A 371 -2.10 -15.30 34.30
C SER A 371 -2.70 -16.57 34.90
N GLY A 372 -3.91 -16.94 34.48
CA GLY A 372 -4.57 -18.17 34.89
C GLY A 372 -3.73 -19.41 34.55
N TYR A 373 -3.20 -19.48 33.34
CA TYR A 373 -2.31 -20.56 32.93
C TYR A 373 -1.04 -20.65 33.80
N ILE A 374 -0.40 -19.52 34.10
CA ILE A 374 0.79 -19.50 34.98
C ILE A 374 0.42 -19.97 36.39
N ASN A 375 -0.74 -19.57 36.93
CA ASN A 375 -1.19 -20.01 38.24
C ASN A 375 -1.45 -21.53 38.28
N ASP A 376 -2.07 -22.10 37.24
CA ASP A 376 -2.27 -23.54 37.13
C ASP A 376 -0.94 -24.29 37.02
N LEU A 377 0.02 -23.76 36.27
CA LEU A 377 1.37 -24.31 36.18
C LEU A 377 2.09 -24.27 37.53
N ILE A 378 2.04 -23.14 38.23
CA ILE A 378 2.63 -22.98 39.56
C ILE A 378 1.99 -23.95 40.56
N ALA A 379 0.67 -24.10 40.55
CA ALA A 379 -0.02 -25.04 41.44
C ALA A 379 0.39 -26.50 41.18
N ALA A 380 0.53 -26.88 39.91
CA ALA A 380 1.01 -28.20 39.53
C ALA A 380 2.47 -28.42 39.98
N LEU A 381 3.35 -27.44 39.77
CA LEU A 381 4.75 -27.50 40.21
C LEU A 381 4.88 -27.52 41.74
N ASP A 382 4.08 -26.75 42.47
CA ASP A 382 4.06 -26.74 43.93
C ASP A 382 3.73 -28.13 44.49
N THR A 383 2.76 -28.83 43.86
CA THR A 383 2.44 -30.23 44.21
C THR A 383 3.65 -31.16 44.03
N ARG A 384 4.51 -30.90 43.03
CA ARG A 384 5.74 -31.68 42.81
C ARG A 384 6.82 -31.32 43.83
N LEU A 385 7.00 -30.04 44.11
CA LEU A 385 7.96 -29.56 45.10
C LEU A 385 7.61 -29.99 46.52
N ASP A 386 6.33 -29.97 46.91
CA ASP A 386 5.85 -30.44 48.20
C ASP A 386 6.19 -31.91 48.45
N PHE A 387 6.06 -32.74 47.40
CA PHE A 387 6.50 -34.13 47.45
C PHE A 387 8.02 -34.23 47.64
N ILE A 388 8.82 -33.50 46.86
CA ILE A 388 10.29 -33.49 46.98
C ILE A 388 10.70 -33.08 48.40
N GLN A 389 10.05 -32.03 48.94
CA GLN A 389 10.29 -31.54 50.29
C GLN A 389 9.96 -32.61 51.34
N THR A 390 8.83 -33.31 51.18
CA THR A 390 8.46 -34.43 52.07
C THR A 390 9.49 -35.57 52.03
N GLN A 391 10.04 -35.87 50.85
CA GLN A 391 11.10 -36.87 50.70
C GLN A 391 12.43 -36.45 51.36
N ALA A 392 12.76 -35.16 51.31
CA ALA A 392 13.93 -34.57 51.98
C ALA A 392 13.79 -34.65 53.50
N ALA A 393 12.62 -34.25 54.02
CA ALA A 393 12.30 -34.30 55.45
C ALA A 393 12.37 -35.73 56.00
N ALA A 394 11.81 -36.71 55.28
CA ALA A 394 11.86 -38.12 55.66
C ALA A 394 13.29 -38.69 55.76
N ARG A 395 14.26 -38.04 55.09
CA ARG A 395 15.69 -38.41 55.11
C ARG A 395 16.56 -37.46 55.93
N SER A 396 15.95 -36.48 56.61
CA SER A 396 16.66 -35.46 57.39
C SER A 396 17.65 -34.62 56.55
N LEU A 397 17.32 -34.37 55.27
CA LEU A 397 18.10 -33.51 54.37
C LEU A 397 17.64 -32.05 54.47
N THR A 398 17.95 -31.38 55.58
CA THR A 398 17.44 -30.04 55.90
C THR A 398 17.81 -28.98 54.86
N VAL A 399 19.03 -29.05 54.30
CA VAL A 399 19.49 -28.09 53.28
C VAL A 399 18.64 -28.19 52.00
N VAL A 400 18.24 -29.40 51.61
CA VAL A 400 17.35 -29.63 50.46
C VAL A 400 15.94 -29.17 50.76
N GLU A 401 15.45 -29.42 51.98
CA GLU A 401 14.14 -28.95 52.44
C GLU A 401 14.03 -27.41 52.38
N GLU A 402 15.04 -26.70 52.88
CA GLU A 402 15.11 -25.23 52.85
C GLU A 402 15.21 -24.69 51.43
N GLY A 403 16.03 -25.31 50.57
CA GLY A 403 16.15 -24.94 49.17
C GLY A 403 14.82 -25.06 48.42
N VAL A 404 14.15 -26.21 48.54
CA VAL A 404 12.83 -26.45 47.94
C VAL A 404 11.78 -25.45 48.47
N GLN A 405 11.80 -25.13 49.77
CA GLN A 405 10.92 -24.11 50.34
C GLN A 405 11.15 -22.72 49.71
N GLY A 406 12.40 -22.39 49.38
CA GLY A 406 12.75 -21.17 48.65
C GLY A 406 12.05 -21.10 47.29
N TYR A 407 12.12 -22.17 46.49
CA TYR A 407 11.41 -22.27 45.20
C TYR A 407 9.90 -22.09 45.34
N ARG A 408 9.27 -22.78 46.30
CA ARG A 408 7.83 -22.66 46.58
C ARG A 408 7.44 -21.22 46.93
N THR A 409 8.22 -20.58 47.79
CA THR A 409 7.99 -19.19 48.20
C THR A 409 8.14 -18.24 47.02
N GLY A 410 9.17 -18.41 46.20
CA GLY A 410 9.39 -17.62 44.99
C GLY A 410 8.24 -17.75 43.99
N MET A 411 7.75 -18.97 43.75
CA MET A 411 6.61 -19.21 42.86
C MET A 411 5.31 -18.61 43.42
N SER A 412 5.08 -18.68 44.73
CA SER A 412 3.94 -18.02 45.36
C SER A 412 3.97 -16.50 45.14
N LEU A 413 5.16 -15.89 45.22
CA LEU A 413 5.31 -14.46 44.91
C LEU A 413 5.07 -14.19 43.42
N MET A 414 5.59 -15.03 42.54
CA MET A 414 5.35 -14.94 41.09
C MET A 414 3.86 -14.96 40.76
N SER A 415 3.10 -15.90 41.31
CA SER A 415 1.65 -16.02 41.14
C SER A 415 0.91 -14.74 41.58
N SER A 416 1.36 -14.10 42.65
CA SER A 416 0.72 -12.87 43.17
C SER A 416 1.04 -11.61 42.36
N ALA A 417 2.26 -11.46 41.86
CA ALA A 417 2.73 -10.20 41.27
C ALA A 417 2.74 -10.18 39.74
N LEU A 418 2.89 -11.35 39.09
CA LEU A 418 2.94 -11.43 37.62
C LEU A 418 1.68 -10.88 36.93
N PRO A 419 0.44 -11.09 37.42
CA PRO A 419 -0.76 -10.58 36.75
C PRO A 419 -0.75 -9.05 36.54
N ASP A 420 -0.26 -8.30 37.52
CA ASP A 420 -0.14 -6.83 37.43
C ASP A 420 0.95 -6.43 36.43
N ILE A 421 2.08 -7.15 36.42
CA ILE A 421 3.18 -6.94 35.46
C ILE A 421 2.69 -7.16 34.03
N LEU A 422 2.01 -8.29 33.76
CA LEU A 422 1.47 -8.59 32.42
C LEU A 422 0.44 -7.55 32.00
N THR A 423 -0.44 -7.14 32.92
CA THR A 423 -1.45 -6.11 32.65
C THR A 423 -0.80 -4.77 32.28
N ASN A 424 0.26 -4.37 32.96
CA ASN A 424 1.00 -3.15 32.64
C ASN A 424 1.67 -3.23 31.26
N ILE A 425 2.31 -4.35 30.92
CA ILE A 425 2.92 -4.55 29.59
C ILE A 425 1.87 -4.47 28.49
N LEU A 426 0.77 -5.23 28.63
CA LEU A 426 -0.28 -5.29 27.62
C LEU A 426 -1.05 -3.97 27.47
N SER A 427 -1.15 -3.17 28.53
CA SER A 427 -1.72 -1.82 28.46
C SER A 427 -0.86 -0.89 27.60
N ARG A 428 0.48 -0.95 27.73
CA ARG A 428 1.40 -0.19 26.85
C ARG A 428 1.32 -0.66 25.40
N THR A 429 1.19 -1.97 25.18
CA THR A 429 0.95 -2.53 23.84
C THR A 429 -0.35 -1.97 23.25
N ASN A 430 -1.43 -1.92 24.03
CA ASN A 430 -2.70 -1.36 23.59
C ASN A 430 -2.57 0.11 23.14
N GLU A 431 -1.93 0.95 23.95
CA GLU A 431 -1.68 2.37 23.61
C GLU A 431 -0.89 2.51 22.30
N THR A 432 0.10 1.65 22.11
CA THR A 432 0.92 1.59 20.88
C THR A 432 0.04 1.24 19.69
N LEU A 433 -0.82 0.21 19.80
CA LEU A 433 -1.72 -0.22 18.73
C LEU A 433 -2.78 0.82 18.40
N LEU A 434 -3.33 1.51 19.41
CA LEU A 434 -4.25 2.62 19.18
C LEU A 434 -3.57 3.74 18.38
N SER A 435 -2.32 4.06 18.72
CA SER A 435 -1.52 5.03 17.96
C SER A 435 -1.26 4.59 16.51
N VAL A 436 -0.89 3.32 16.30
CA VAL A 436 -0.73 2.75 14.96
C VAL A 436 -2.05 2.80 14.17
N SER A 437 -3.17 2.48 14.81
CA SER A 437 -4.50 2.53 14.17
C SER A 437 -4.88 3.95 13.74
N ALA A 438 -4.55 4.96 14.55
CA ALA A 438 -4.78 6.36 14.23
C ALA A 438 -3.91 6.82 13.04
N MET A 439 -2.63 6.43 13.02
CA MET A 439 -1.72 6.70 11.91
C MET A 439 -2.13 6.01 10.61
N ALA A 440 -2.83 4.86 10.70
CA ALA A 440 -3.32 4.11 9.56
C ALA A 440 -4.63 4.64 8.98
N SER A 441 -5.28 5.63 9.60
CA SER A 441 -6.57 6.14 9.12
C SER A 441 -6.46 6.69 7.69
N GLY A 442 -7.24 6.14 6.77
CA GLY A 442 -7.20 6.51 5.34
C GLY A 442 -6.04 5.90 4.54
N SER A 443 -5.28 4.96 5.12
CA SER A 443 -4.20 4.27 4.42
C SER A 443 -4.73 3.38 3.28
N ILE A 444 -3.92 3.28 2.22
CA ILE A 444 -4.22 2.49 1.02
C ILE A 444 -3.87 1.03 1.29
N VAL A 445 -4.79 0.12 0.96
CA VAL A 445 -4.69 -1.31 1.31
C VAL A 445 -3.98 -2.14 0.23
N ASN A 446 -4.03 -1.73 -1.03
CA ASN A 446 -3.32 -2.38 -2.14
C ASN A 446 -1.92 -1.80 -2.35
N THR A 447 -1.00 -2.60 -2.93
CA THR A 447 0.37 -2.17 -3.20
C THR A 447 0.38 -0.96 -4.13
N THR A 448 1.16 0.06 -3.76
CA THR A 448 1.38 1.32 -4.50
C THR A 448 2.02 1.17 -5.88
N GLY A 449 2.18 -0.06 -6.40
CA GLY A 449 3.02 -0.38 -7.56
C GLY A 449 2.34 -1.04 -8.76
N GLU A 450 1.02 -1.27 -8.75
CA GLU A 450 0.29 -1.69 -9.98
C GLU A 450 -0.38 -0.51 -10.70
N SER A 451 0.10 0.73 -10.46
CA SER A 451 -0.49 1.94 -11.02
C SER A 451 -0.34 2.00 -12.54
N GLY A 452 -1.49 2.02 -13.24
CA GLY A 452 -1.57 2.30 -14.68
C GLY A 452 -2.74 1.60 -15.41
N PHE A 453 -3.88 1.33 -14.75
CA PHE A 453 -5.01 0.73 -15.45
C PHE A 453 -5.70 1.76 -16.33
N THR A 454 -6.09 1.39 -17.54
CA THR A 454 -6.96 2.22 -18.37
C THR A 454 -8.42 1.84 -18.12
N THR A 455 -9.32 2.81 -18.11
CA THR A 455 -10.76 2.59 -17.85
C THR A 455 -11.43 1.69 -18.91
N ASN A 456 -10.82 1.52 -20.09
CA ASN A 456 -11.27 0.59 -21.13
C ASN A 456 -10.77 -0.86 -20.97
N ALA A 457 -10.03 -1.18 -19.91
CA ALA A 457 -9.52 -2.54 -19.68
C ALA A 457 -10.64 -3.58 -19.48
N GLY A 458 -11.86 -3.14 -19.17
CA GLY A 458 -13.03 -3.97 -18.93
C GLY A 458 -13.00 -4.66 -17.57
N LYS A 459 -11.85 -5.22 -17.15
CA LYS A 459 -11.70 -5.93 -15.89
C LYS A 459 -10.32 -5.77 -15.26
N ILE A 460 -10.29 -5.52 -13.96
CA ILE A 460 -9.07 -5.43 -13.13
C ILE A 460 -9.08 -6.54 -12.09
N HIS A 461 -7.93 -7.20 -11.94
CA HIS A 461 -7.66 -8.12 -10.86
C HIS A 461 -6.67 -7.47 -9.91
N ALA A 462 -7.05 -7.34 -8.63
CA ALA A 462 -6.20 -6.74 -7.61
C ALA A 462 -5.98 -7.72 -6.46
N VAL A 463 -4.74 -7.80 -5.98
CA VAL A 463 -4.39 -8.56 -4.79
C VAL A 463 -4.04 -7.58 -3.68
N VAL A 464 -4.63 -7.80 -2.50
CA VAL A 464 -4.39 -6.96 -1.33
C VAL A 464 -2.95 -7.13 -0.85
N TYR A 465 -2.33 -6.02 -0.40
CA TYR A 465 -0.98 -6.08 0.13
C TYR A 465 -0.95 -6.88 1.43
N THR A 466 -0.14 -7.94 1.42
CA THR A 466 0.22 -8.70 2.61
C THR A 466 1.72 -8.85 2.67
N LYS A 467 2.27 -9.01 3.88
CA LYS A 467 3.69 -9.23 4.06
C LYS A 467 3.92 -10.53 4.80
N ALA A 468 4.74 -11.40 4.20
CA ALA A 468 5.22 -12.60 4.85
C ALA A 468 5.94 -12.24 6.15
N ILE A 469 5.62 -12.96 7.21
CA ILE A 469 6.40 -12.96 8.44
C ILE A 469 7.68 -13.74 8.12
N ASN A 470 8.84 -13.37 8.68
CA ASN A 470 9.98 -14.28 8.71
C ASN A 470 9.55 -15.54 9.49
N LEU A 471 9.05 -16.54 8.77
CA LEU A 471 8.53 -17.82 9.30
C LEU A 471 9.66 -18.67 9.91
N ASN A 472 10.92 -18.33 9.62
CA ASN A 472 12.10 -18.92 10.24
C ASN A 472 12.61 -17.97 11.32
N ARG A 473 12.41 -18.34 12.60
CA ARG A 473 13.28 -17.86 13.68
C ARG A 473 14.74 -18.11 13.24
N PRO A 474 15.66 -17.13 13.22
CA PRO A 474 16.94 -17.42 13.86
C PRO A 474 16.61 -17.74 15.33
N PRO A 475 17.17 -18.81 15.92
CA PRO A 475 17.08 -18.97 17.37
C PRO A 475 17.50 -17.65 17.99
N PHE A 476 16.76 -17.17 18.99
CA PHE A 476 17.28 -16.10 19.84
C PHE A 476 18.65 -16.60 20.30
N ILE A 477 19.72 -15.99 19.78
CA ILE A 477 21.05 -16.19 20.32
C ILE A 477 20.94 -15.55 21.70
N VAL A 478 20.79 -16.41 22.70
CA VAL A 478 21.11 -16.04 24.07
C VAL A 478 22.56 -15.59 24.00
N PHE A 479 22.79 -14.28 24.13
CA PHE A 479 24.09 -13.85 24.59
C PHE A 479 24.18 -14.38 26.01
N GLU A 480 24.88 -15.50 26.18
CA GLU A 480 25.50 -15.77 27.46
C GLU A 480 26.42 -14.57 27.71
N ASP A 481 26.06 -13.78 28.72
CA ASP A 481 26.97 -12.82 29.31
C ASP A 481 28.20 -13.62 29.76
N ILE A 482 29.27 -13.56 28.96
CA ILE A 482 30.57 -14.07 29.37
C ILE A 482 31.12 -13.04 30.37
N PHE A 483 30.61 -13.08 31.60
CA PHE A 483 31.44 -12.73 32.74
C PHE A 483 32.30 -13.96 33.05
N SER A 484 33.46 -14.00 32.39
CA SER A 484 34.62 -14.73 32.89
C SER A 484 35.45 -13.76 33.74
N ASP A 485 35.16 -13.75 35.04
CA ASP A 485 36.08 -13.89 36.18
C ASP A 485 35.42 -13.36 37.47
#